data_AF-A0A2T4G227-F1
#
_entry.id   AF-A0A2T4G227-F1
#
_cell.length_a   1.000
_cell.length_b   1.000
_cell.length_c   1.000
_cell.angle_alpha   90.00
_cell.angle_beta   90.00
_cell.angle_gamma   90.00
#
_symmetry.space_group_name_H-M   'P 1'
#
loop_
_entity.id
_entity.type
_entity.pdbx_description
1 polymer ?
#
loop_
_entity_poly.entity_id
_entity_poly.type
_entity_poly.pdbx_seq_one_letter_code
_entity_poly.pdbx_strand_id
1 'polypeptide(L)'
;ALITEYRYDCQHRLIGITQPNGQTASYRYDPFGRRISKTVDEITTEFFWQGDKLIAEHHADRHRSYLYEPDSFRPLALLEGFGPKATTPYHYQLDHLGTPQELTAPDGEIVWSAHYRAYGEISRLDAGKVDNPLRFQGQYFDQESGLHYNRHRYYNPDVGRYLTPDPVKLAGGINAYLYVPNPTGWVDPLGLSSCPGGDECKPNAPPIFLKPSVNEGAPALPQLAHTQRQTRIDELAEANAKQKVLDWEQKYDMHSVEKHGPEIPDNALKQRSIDGTNPTTGARGTINSSSQFKTWGMQLHAINKAMGRMQSDPPFPTGLDGRGNPVVIVELPGAGRGYKPNRRDVNDPKYIENMDRAEVRFDRNNPTRPFTAFPK
;
A
#
# COMPACT_ATOMS: atom_id res chain seq x y z
N ALA A 1 13.08 -23.67 33.42
CA ALA A 1 12.53 -22.44 32.83
C ALA A 1 12.45 -22.65 31.32
N LEU A 2 11.39 -22.18 30.65
CA LEU A 2 11.27 -22.26 29.19
C LEU A 2 12.10 -21.12 28.56
N ILE A 3 13.42 -21.30 28.52
CA ILE A 3 14.36 -20.29 28.02
C ILE A 3 14.91 -20.76 26.68
N THR A 4 14.84 -19.88 25.67
CA THR A 4 15.60 -20.02 24.42
C THR A 4 16.80 -19.09 24.50
N GLU A 5 18.00 -19.62 24.39
CA GLU A 5 19.24 -18.85 24.38
C GLU A 5 19.68 -18.58 22.95
N TYR A 6 20.05 -17.32 22.67
CA TYR A 6 20.58 -16.88 21.39
C TYR A 6 22.02 -16.44 21.55
N ARG A 7 22.93 -16.96 20.72
CA ARG A 7 24.36 -16.60 20.72
C ARG A 7 24.70 -15.82 19.47
N TYR A 8 25.37 -14.69 19.64
CA TYR A 8 25.77 -13.79 18.56
C TYR A 8 27.29 -13.64 18.51
N ASP A 9 27.83 -13.38 17.31
CA ASP A 9 29.22 -12.97 17.15
C ASP A 9 29.40 -11.45 17.36
N CYS A 10 30.65 -10.97 17.26
CA CYS A 10 30.99 -9.55 17.40
C CYS A 10 30.46 -8.66 16.25
N GLN A 11 29.93 -9.26 15.18
CA GLN A 11 29.27 -8.58 14.07
C GLN A 11 27.74 -8.62 14.19
N HIS A 12 27.23 -9.01 15.37
CA HIS A 12 25.79 -9.14 15.66
C HIS A 12 25.06 -10.16 14.78
N ARG A 13 25.75 -11.18 14.28
CA ARG A 13 25.13 -12.30 13.54
C ARG A 13 24.82 -13.44 14.49
N LEU A 14 23.63 -14.04 14.36
CA LEU A 14 23.23 -15.18 15.17
C LEU A 14 24.07 -16.41 14.77
N ILE A 15 24.90 -16.91 15.68
CA ILE A 15 25.78 -18.07 15.45
C ILE A 15 25.27 -19.35 16.11
N GLY A 16 24.27 -19.26 16.97
CA GLY A 16 23.57 -20.44 17.45
C GLY A 16 22.41 -20.16 18.39
N ILE A 17 21.59 -21.19 18.58
CA ILE A 17 20.45 -21.20 19.48
C ILE A 17 20.50 -22.45 20.37
N THR A 18 19.90 -22.33 21.55
CA THR A 18 19.61 -23.46 22.43
C THR A 18 18.17 -23.32 22.90
N GLN A 19 17.32 -24.25 22.51
CA GLN A 19 15.90 -24.27 22.87
C GLN A 19 15.68 -24.83 24.29
N PRO A 20 14.50 -24.61 24.89
CA PRO A 20 14.17 -25.13 26.22
C PRO A 20 14.24 -26.66 26.35
N ASN A 21 14.05 -27.38 25.24
CA ASN A 21 14.12 -28.84 25.16
C ASN A 21 15.57 -29.35 25.02
N GLY A 22 16.57 -28.46 24.98
CA GLY A 22 17.99 -28.78 24.80
C GLY A 22 18.43 -28.89 23.34
N GLN A 23 17.52 -28.80 22.36
CA GLN A 23 17.87 -28.76 20.94
C GLN A 23 18.76 -27.57 20.65
N THR A 24 19.81 -27.78 19.88
CA THR A 24 20.75 -26.71 19.51
C THR A 24 20.85 -26.59 18.00
N ALA A 25 21.03 -25.35 17.55
CA ALA A 25 21.46 -25.09 16.19
C ALA A 25 22.68 -24.17 16.17
N SER A 26 23.50 -24.33 15.14
CA SER A 26 24.64 -23.45 14.88
C SER A 26 24.64 -22.98 13.44
N TYR A 27 25.16 -21.76 13.23
CA TYR A 27 25.17 -21.10 11.93
C TYR A 27 26.57 -20.63 11.60
N ARG A 28 26.94 -20.73 10.32
CA ARG A 28 28.21 -20.20 9.79
C ARG A 28 27.97 -19.22 8.67
N TYR A 29 28.85 -18.23 8.58
CA TYR A 29 28.75 -17.14 7.63
C TYR A 29 30.07 -16.97 6.88
N ASP A 30 29.98 -16.52 5.63
CA ASP A 30 31.14 -16.07 4.88
C ASP A 30 31.60 -14.65 5.29
N PRO A 31 32.75 -14.17 4.79
CA PRO A 31 33.21 -12.81 5.05
C PRO A 31 32.28 -11.69 4.56
N PHE A 32 31.37 -11.97 3.62
CA PHE A 32 30.35 -11.04 3.14
C PHE A 32 29.10 -11.03 4.03
N GLY A 33 29.04 -11.89 5.05
CA GLY A 33 27.91 -11.97 5.99
C GLY A 33 26.77 -12.87 5.53
N ARG A 34 26.93 -13.65 4.47
CA ARG A 34 25.92 -14.59 3.98
C ARG A 34 26.03 -15.91 4.74
N ARG A 35 24.90 -16.48 5.16
CA ARG A 35 24.89 -17.77 5.84
C ARG A 35 25.27 -18.87 4.86
N ILE A 36 26.39 -19.56 5.11
CA ILE A 36 26.89 -20.64 4.26
C ILE A 36 26.52 -22.02 4.77
N SER A 37 26.22 -22.17 6.07
CA SER A 37 25.66 -23.40 6.59
C SER A 37 24.87 -23.21 7.87
N LYS A 38 23.98 -24.16 8.12
CA LYS A 38 23.36 -24.40 9.44
C LYS A 38 23.49 -25.85 9.83
N THR A 39 23.61 -26.11 11.13
CA THR A 39 23.63 -27.46 11.67
C THR A 39 22.59 -27.57 12.78
N VAL A 40 21.63 -28.46 12.60
CA VAL A 40 20.53 -28.77 13.54
C VAL A 40 20.53 -30.28 13.72
N ASP A 41 20.57 -30.76 14.97
CA ASP A 41 20.58 -32.20 15.29
C ASP A 41 21.59 -33.00 14.44
N GLU A 42 22.83 -32.49 14.36
CA GLU A 42 23.94 -33.05 13.58
C GLU A 42 23.78 -33.01 12.05
N ILE A 43 22.61 -32.63 11.53
CA ILE A 43 22.36 -32.45 10.11
C ILE A 43 22.85 -31.08 9.68
N THR A 44 23.87 -31.07 8.82
CA THR A 44 24.40 -29.84 8.23
C THR A 44 23.75 -29.58 6.88
N THR A 45 23.12 -28.41 6.75
CA THR A 45 22.64 -27.86 5.47
C THR A 45 23.57 -26.75 5.02
N GLU A 46 24.09 -26.88 3.81
CA GLU A 46 24.92 -25.88 3.13
C GLU A 46 24.06 -24.99 2.24
N PHE A 47 24.45 -23.72 2.10
CA PHE A 47 23.72 -22.70 1.35
C PHE A 47 24.59 -22.07 0.28
N PHE A 48 24.05 -21.94 -0.93
CA PHE A 48 24.74 -21.38 -2.10
C PHE A 48 24.09 -20.07 -2.52
N TRP A 49 24.92 -19.09 -2.86
CA TRP A 49 24.50 -17.71 -3.09
C TRP A 49 24.95 -17.17 -4.44
N GLN A 50 24.08 -16.41 -5.10
CA GLN A 50 24.40 -15.56 -6.24
C GLN A 50 24.16 -14.10 -5.85
N GLY A 51 25.24 -13.35 -5.62
CA GLY A 51 25.14 -12.03 -4.97
C GLY A 51 24.52 -12.16 -3.59
N ASP A 52 23.39 -11.46 -3.37
CA ASP A 52 22.57 -11.51 -2.15
C ASP A 52 21.39 -12.51 -2.22
N LYS A 53 21.24 -13.27 -3.30
CA LYS A 53 20.15 -14.25 -3.47
C LYS A 53 20.59 -15.66 -3.08
N LEU A 54 19.80 -16.33 -2.24
CA LEU A 54 19.99 -17.74 -1.91
C LEU A 54 19.50 -18.61 -3.09
N ILE A 55 20.40 -19.27 -3.79
CA ILE A 55 20.07 -20.03 -5.01
C ILE A 55 19.98 -21.53 -4.79
N ALA A 56 20.56 -22.07 -3.72
CA ALA A 56 20.41 -23.48 -3.40
C ALA A 56 20.69 -23.80 -1.93
N GLU A 57 20.12 -24.91 -1.47
CA GLU A 57 20.50 -25.60 -0.24
C GLU A 57 20.83 -27.06 -0.51
N HIS A 58 21.75 -27.61 0.28
CA HIS A 58 22.21 -28.98 0.13
C HIS A 58 22.47 -29.62 1.49
N HIS A 59 21.98 -30.84 1.67
CA HIS A 59 22.44 -31.78 2.69
C HIS A 59 22.34 -33.21 2.13
N ALA A 60 22.74 -34.20 2.92
CA ALA A 60 22.91 -35.58 2.49
C ALA A 60 21.71 -36.16 1.70
N ASP A 61 20.48 -35.87 2.14
CA ASP A 61 19.27 -36.46 1.57
C ASP A 61 18.45 -35.50 0.72
N ARG A 62 18.85 -34.23 0.60
CA ARG A 62 18.07 -33.23 -0.13
C ARG A 62 18.95 -32.17 -0.76
N HIS A 63 18.70 -31.92 -2.04
CA HIS A 63 19.21 -30.76 -2.74
C HIS A 63 18.03 -29.96 -3.31
N ARG A 64 18.04 -28.65 -3.06
CA ARG A 64 17.04 -27.73 -3.59
C ARG A 64 17.72 -26.54 -4.23
N SER A 65 17.20 -26.11 -5.38
CA SER A 65 17.60 -24.88 -6.04
C SER A 65 16.40 -23.96 -6.21
N TYR A 66 16.62 -22.67 -5.97
CA TYR A 66 15.60 -21.63 -6.06
C TYR A 66 15.86 -20.77 -7.29
N LEU A 67 14.90 -20.73 -8.20
CA LEU A 67 14.91 -19.84 -9.35
C LEU A 67 14.06 -18.61 -9.02
N TYR A 68 14.56 -17.43 -9.37
CA TYR A 68 13.88 -16.15 -9.12
C TYR A 68 13.56 -15.46 -10.44
N GLU A 69 12.58 -14.55 -10.40
CA GLU A 69 12.36 -13.60 -11.49
C GLU A 69 13.64 -12.75 -11.72
N PRO A 70 13.91 -12.34 -12.98
CA PRO A 70 15.05 -11.47 -13.30
C PRO A 70 15.08 -10.24 -12.40
N ASP A 71 16.27 -9.91 -11.88
CA ASP A 71 16.51 -8.72 -11.06
C ASP A 71 15.57 -8.54 -9.85
N SER A 72 15.03 -9.65 -9.33
CA SER A 72 14.03 -9.65 -8.25
C SER A 72 14.31 -10.74 -7.19
N PHE A 73 13.74 -10.60 -6.00
CA PHE A 73 13.75 -11.64 -4.95
C PHE A 73 12.46 -12.48 -4.97
N ARG A 74 11.58 -12.28 -5.96
CA ARG A 74 10.36 -13.06 -6.17
C ARG A 74 10.72 -14.46 -6.69
N PRO A 75 10.41 -15.54 -5.95
CA PRO A 75 10.76 -16.88 -6.39
C PRO A 75 9.80 -17.35 -7.48
N LEU A 76 10.35 -17.93 -8.54
CA LEU A 76 9.63 -18.43 -9.71
C LEU A 76 9.42 -19.94 -9.62
N ALA A 77 10.48 -20.70 -9.31
CA ALA A 77 10.41 -22.15 -9.19
C ALA A 77 11.35 -22.70 -8.12
N LEU A 78 10.92 -23.77 -7.47
CA LEU A 78 11.71 -24.64 -6.61
C LEU A 78 12.05 -25.90 -7.39
N LEU A 79 13.34 -26.22 -7.47
CA LEU A 79 13.84 -27.45 -8.09
C LEU A 79 14.34 -28.36 -6.98
N GLU A 80 13.74 -29.52 -6.77
CA GLU A 80 14.15 -30.47 -5.71
C GLU A 80 14.61 -31.79 -6.30
N GLY A 81 15.78 -32.28 -5.87
CA GLY A 81 16.34 -33.57 -6.26
C GLY A 81 17.78 -33.51 -6.76
N PHE A 82 18.43 -34.68 -6.84
CA PHE A 82 19.85 -34.80 -7.18
C PHE A 82 20.07 -35.01 -8.68
N GLY A 83 20.63 -34.00 -9.34
CA GLY A 83 20.99 -34.06 -10.75
C GLY A 83 19.80 -34.00 -11.71
N PRO A 84 20.05 -33.75 -13.01
CA PRO A 84 19.05 -33.26 -13.96
C PRO A 84 17.88 -34.22 -14.24
N LYS A 85 18.00 -35.51 -13.92
CA LYS A 85 16.96 -36.52 -14.16
C LYS A 85 16.06 -36.79 -12.96
N ALA A 86 16.55 -36.53 -11.74
CA ALA A 86 15.78 -36.75 -10.51
C ALA A 86 15.24 -35.43 -9.93
N THR A 87 15.54 -34.30 -10.57
CA THR A 87 15.01 -33.00 -10.19
C THR A 87 13.54 -32.85 -10.60
N THR A 88 12.69 -32.57 -9.63
CA THR A 88 11.27 -32.24 -9.84
C THR A 88 11.09 -30.72 -9.71
N PRO A 89 10.45 -30.06 -10.69
CA PRO A 89 10.15 -28.63 -10.59
C PRO A 89 8.80 -28.38 -9.93
N TYR A 90 8.76 -27.42 -9.01
CA TYR A 90 7.56 -26.86 -8.40
C TYR A 90 7.48 -25.38 -8.70
N HIS A 91 6.29 -24.87 -9.00
CA HIS A 91 6.08 -23.49 -9.43
C HIS A 91 5.43 -22.68 -8.32
N TYR A 92 5.99 -21.51 -8.03
CA TYR A 92 5.48 -20.63 -6.99
C TYR A 92 4.28 -19.82 -7.49
N GLN A 93 3.24 -19.73 -6.66
CA GLN A 93 2.17 -18.76 -6.80
C GLN A 93 2.34 -17.70 -5.71
N LEU A 94 2.48 -16.44 -6.13
CA LEU A 94 2.87 -15.34 -5.25
C LEU A 94 1.71 -14.35 -5.05
N ASP A 95 1.73 -13.63 -3.92
CA ASP A 95 0.93 -12.42 -3.76
C ASP A 95 1.54 -11.21 -4.51
N HIS A 96 0.93 -10.03 -4.33
CA HIS A 96 1.43 -8.79 -4.92
C HIS A 96 2.80 -8.37 -4.38
N LEU A 97 3.17 -8.76 -3.16
CA LEU A 97 4.49 -8.51 -2.57
C LEU A 97 5.56 -9.50 -3.03
N GLY A 98 5.18 -10.62 -3.65
CA GLY A 98 6.11 -11.67 -4.02
C GLY A 98 6.26 -12.76 -2.97
N THR A 99 5.36 -12.80 -1.99
CA THR A 99 5.32 -13.82 -0.94
C THR A 99 4.73 -15.12 -1.51
N PRO A 100 5.39 -16.27 -1.35
CA PRO A 100 4.83 -17.57 -1.70
C PRO A 100 3.52 -17.83 -0.97
N GLN A 101 2.41 -17.95 -1.70
CA GLN A 101 1.11 -18.38 -1.20
C GLN A 101 0.91 -19.88 -1.44
N GLU A 102 1.32 -20.37 -2.62
CA GLU A 102 1.18 -21.77 -3.01
C GLU A 102 2.40 -22.27 -3.81
N LEU A 103 2.59 -23.59 -3.83
CA LEU A 103 3.48 -24.29 -4.75
C LEU A 103 2.71 -25.39 -5.47
N THR A 104 2.85 -25.42 -6.79
CA THR A 104 2.19 -26.39 -7.66
C THR A 104 3.20 -27.32 -8.32
N ALA A 105 2.93 -28.62 -8.28
CA ALA A 105 3.66 -29.64 -9.03
C ALA A 105 3.39 -29.55 -10.55
N PRO A 106 4.18 -30.24 -11.40
CA PRO A 106 4.03 -30.15 -12.86
C PRO A 106 2.67 -30.64 -13.39
N ASP A 107 1.99 -31.49 -12.64
CA ASP A 107 0.65 -31.99 -12.93
C ASP A 107 -0.48 -31.04 -12.47
N GLY A 108 -0.12 -29.91 -11.85
CA GLY A 108 -1.04 -28.91 -11.32
C GLY A 108 -1.49 -29.17 -9.88
N GLU A 109 -1.01 -30.20 -9.21
CA GLU A 109 -1.34 -30.44 -7.80
C GLU A 109 -0.72 -29.38 -6.90
N ILE A 110 -1.53 -28.82 -5.98
CA ILE A 110 -1.04 -27.96 -4.90
C ILE A 110 -0.32 -28.83 -3.86
N VAL A 111 1.00 -28.70 -3.78
CA VAL A 111 1.85 -29.47 -2.85
C VAL A 111 2.18 -28.70 -1.58
N TRP A 112 2.04 -27.38 -1.59
CA TRP A 112 2.19 -26.53 -0.41
C TRP A 112 1.31 -25.28 -0.56
N SER A 113 0.64 -24.86 0.52
CA SER A 113 -0.22 -23.67 0.54
C SER A 113 -0.31 -23.11 1.96
N ALA A 114 -0.11 -21.79 2.11
CA ALA A 114 -0.09 -21.11 3.41
C ALA A 114 -0.82 -19.77 3.37
N HIS A 115 -1.50 -19.45 4.47
CA HIS A 115 -2.14 -18.16 4.70
C HIS A 115 -1.36 -17.35 5.74
N TYR A 116 -1.10 -16.09 5.43
CA TYR A 116 -0.24 -15.23 6.25
C TYR A 116 -1.03 -14.15 6.99
N ARG A 117 -0.51 -13.77 8.16
CA ARG A 117 -0.83 -12.48 8.78
C ARG A 117 -0.03 -11.36 8.12
N ALA A 118 -0.40 -10.12 8.40
CA ALA A 118 0.22 -8.93 7.81
C ALA A 118 1.74 -8.83 7.99
N TYR A 119 2.31 -9.48 9.02
CA TYR A 119 3.74 -9.50 9.33
C TYR A 119 4.42 -10.84 8.99
N GLY A 120 3.84 -11.63 8.08
CA GLY A 120 4.50 -12.82 7.52
C GLY A 120 4.48 -14.06 8.41
N GLU A 121 3.78 -14.02 9.55
CA GLU A 121 3.45 -15.23 10.32
C GLU A 121 2.46 -16.10 9.54
N ILE A 122 2.77 -17.39 9.38
CA ILE A 122 1.82 -18.35 8.80
C ILE A 122 0.73 -18.62 9.83
N SER A 123 -0.48 -18.13 9.53
CA SER A 123 -1.67 -18.35 10.34
C SER A 123 -2.33 -19.72 10.11
N ARG A 124 -2.19 -20.27 8.91
CA ARG A 124 -2.75 -21.56 8.52
C ARG A 124 -1.94 -22.18 7.39
N LEU A 125 -1.68 -23.48 7.46
CA LEU A 125 -1.07 -24.27 6.39
C LEU A 125 -2.12 -25.24 5.86
N ASP A 126 -2.54 -25.06 4.60
CA ASP A 126 -3.58 -25.87 3.96
C ASP A 126 -3.01 -27.09 3.25
N ALA A 127 -1.77 -27.00 2.77
CA ALA A 127 -1.01 -28.12 2.21
C ALA A 127 0.46 -28.02 2.60
N GLY A 128 1.11 -29.18 2.83
CA GLY A 128 2.50 -29.26 3.27
C GLY A 128 3.19 -30.56 2.85
N LYS A 129 2.87 -31.07 1.65
CA LYS A 129 3.50 -32.28 1.09
C LYS A 129 4.98 -32.04 0.79
N VAL A 130 5.31 -30.83 0.36
CA VAL A 130 6.67 -30.34 0.16
C VAL A 130 6.89 -29.18 1.13
N ASP A 131 7.98 -29.23 1.88
CA ASP A 131 8.39 -28.12 2.73
C ASP A 131 8.90 -26.94 1.89
N ASN A 132 8.52 -25.72 2.27
CA ASN A 132 8.95 -24.47 1.63
C ASN A 132 9.49 -23.49 2.69
N PRO A 133 10.80 -23.20 2.69
CA PRO A 133 11.37 -22.29 3.67
C PRO A 133 11.31 -20.81 3.26
N LEU A 134 11.03 -20.47 1.99
CA LEU A 134 10.97 -19.07 1.56
C LEU A 134 9.75 -18.35 2.15
N ARG A 135 9.93 -17.10 2.60
CA ARG A 135 8.88 -16.25 3.21
C ARG A 135 8.75 -14.95 2.41
N PHE A 136 8.65 -13.79 3.06
CA PHE A 136 8.78 -12.51 2.35
C PHE A 136 10.08 -12.48 1.55
N GLN A 137 10.13 -11.62 0.53
CA GLN A 137 11.31 -11.47 -0.32
C GLN A 137 12.60 -11.37 0.53
N GLY A 138 13.60 -12.20 0.23
CA GLY A 138 14.88 -12.28 0.96
C GLY A 138 14.88 -13.15 2.23
N GLN A 139 13.71 -13.60 2.70
CA GLN A 139 13.58 -14.32 3.97
C GLN A 139 13.57 -15.85 3.81
N TYR A 140 14.29 -16.51 4.71
CA TYR A 140 14.35 -17.96 4.86
C TYR A 140 13.90 -18.38 6.26
N PHE A 141 12.91 -19.26 6.36
CA PHE A 141 12.38 -19.76 7.62
C PHE A 141 13.27 -20.85 8.24
N ASP A 142 13.68 -20.62 9.47
CA ASP A 142 14.40 -21.59 10.29
C ASP A 142 13.46 -22.20 11.32
N GLN A 143 12.96 -23.40 11.02
CA GLN A 143 12.03 -24.14 11.87
C GLN A 143 12.55 -24.31 13.31
N GLU A 144 13.88 -24.49 13.47
CA GLU A 144 14.52 -24.65 14.77
C GLU A 144 14.46 -23.39 15.65
N SER A 145 14.13 -22.22 15.10
CA SER A 145 14.06 -20.96 15.86
C SER A 145 12.70 -20.29 15.77
N GLY A 146 11.90 -20.64 14.77
CA GLY A 146 10.70 -19.89 14.39
C GLY A 146 11.01 -18.54 13.72
N LEU A 147 12.30 -18.20 13.55
CA LEU A 147 12.74 -16.94 12.98
C LEU A 147 12.93 -17.05 11.47
N HIS A 148 12.92 -15.89 10.83
CA HIS A 148 13.21 -15.75 9.42
C HIS A 148 14.60 -15.13 9.28
N TYR A 149 15.58 -15.89 8.77
CA TYR A 149 16.86 -15.34 8.36
C TYR A 149 16.66 -14.41 7.16
N ASN A 150 17.04 -13.15 7.29
CA ASN A 150 16.92 -12.11 6.26
C ASN A 150 18.27 -11.41 6.04
N ARG A 151 19.18 -12.08 5.33
CA ARG A 151 20.55 -11.67 4.96
C ARG A 151 21.38 -11.07 6.10
N HIS A 152 21.12 -9.82 6.51
CA HIS A 152 21.82 -9.13 7.59
C HIS A 152 21.20 -9.32 8.98
N ARG A 153 19.91 -9.66 9.08
CA ARG A 153 19.18 -9.71 10.36
C ARG A 153 18.27 -10.93 10.45
N TYR A 154 17.92 -11.31 11.68
CA TYR A 154 16.85 -12.29 11.93
C TYR A 154 15.56 -11.55 12.25
N TYR A 155 14.49 -11.92 11.54
CA TYR A 155 13.15 -11.37 11.69
C TYR A 155 12.27 -12.32 12.50
N ASN A 156 11.52 -11.76 13.45
CA ASN A 156 10.51 -12.49 14.21
C ASN A 156 9.12 -12.12 13.65
N PRO A 157 8.41 -13.06 12.99
CA PRO A 157 7.09 -12.79 12.43
C PRO A 157 6.01 -12.59 13.50
N ASP A 158 6.11 -13.26 14.66
CA ASP A 158 5.12 -13.17 15.75
C ASP A 158 5.07 -11.75 16.35
N VAL A 159 6.22 -11.08 16.44
CA VAL A 159 6.35 -9.71 16.98
C VAL A 159 6.46 -8.65 15.87
N GLY A 160 6.64 -9.09 14.61
CA GLY A 160 6.71 -8.24 13.43
C GLY A 160 7.95 -7.34 13.35
N ARG A 161 9.10 -7.77 13.86
CA ARG A 161 10.34 -6.95 13.92
C ARG A 161 11.63 -7.77 13.88
N TYR A 162 12.76 -7.09 13.66
CA TYR A 162 14.08 -7.69 13.76
C TYR A 162 14.54 -7.88 15.20
N LEU A 163 15.41 -8.87 15.43
CA LEU A 163 16.01 -9.16 16.74
C LEU A 163 17.20 -8.25 17.05
N THR A 164 17.88 -7.73 16.03
CA THR A 164 19.07 -6.89 16.17
C THR A 164 18.85 -5.51 15.54
N PRO A 165 19.49 -4.46 16.07
CA PRO A 165 19.49 -3.15 15.44
C PRO A 165 19.99 -3.21 13.99
N ASP A 166 19.47 -2.33 13.15
CA ASP A 166 19.92 -2.16 11.78
C ASP A 166 21.44 -1.90 11.71
N PRO A 167 22.23 -2.72 10.97
CA PRO A 167 23.66 -2.51 10.80
C PRO A 167 24.03 -1.16 10.16
N VAL A 168 23.14 -0.57 9.36
CA VAL A 168 23.35 0.77 8.79
C VAL A 168 22.96 1.90 9.76
N LYS A 169 22.59 1.55 11.00
CA LYS A 169 22.29 2.47 12.11
C LYS A 169 21.18 3.46 11.71
N LEU A 170 21.40 4.75 11.98
CA LEU A 170 20.43 5.81 11.70
C LEU A 170 20.12 5.99 10.21
N ALA A 171 20.95 5.46 9.30
CA ALA A 171 20.65 5.48 7.87
C ALA A 171 19.45 4.57 7.53
N GLY A 172 19.18 3.54 8.34
CA GLY A 172 17.96 2.73 8.28
C GLY A 172 16.74 3.40 8.93
N GLY A 173 16.90 4.60 9.47
CA GLY A 173 15.84 5.34 10.15
C GLY A 173 15.91 5.27 11.67
N ILE A 174 14.95 5.93 12.31
CA ILE A 174 14.97 6.15 13.77
C ILE A 174 14.60 4.91 14.59
N ASN A 175 13.90 3.94 14.00
CA ASN A 175 13.55 2.68 14.65
C ASN A 175 14.42 1.55 14.11
N ALA A 176 15.52 1.26 14.81
CA ALA A 176 16.53 0.30 14.37
C ALA A 176 16.04 -1.16 14.28
N TYR A 177 14.87 -1.50 14.83
CA TYR A 177 14.34 -2.86 14.82
C TYR A 177 13.17 -3.04 13.83
N LEU A 178 12.74 -1.96 13.17
CA LEU A 178 11.61 -1.97 12.26
C LEU A 178 11.89 -2.89 11.05
N TYR A 179 10.88 -3.64 10.62
CA TYR A 179 10.90 -4.34 9.33
C TYR A 179 10.75 -3.35 8.17
N VAL A 180 9.53 -2.89 7.95
CA VAL A 180 9.19 -1.82 7.01
C VAL A 180 8.06 -0.96 7.59
N PRO A 181 7.87 0.29 7.13
CA PRO A 181 6.76 1.12 7.58
C PRO A 181 5.38 0.56 7.24
N ASN A 182 5.24 -0.10 6.09
CA ASN A 182 3.98 -0.74 5.67
C ASN A 182 4.22 -2.15 5.11
N PRO A 183 4.07 -3.22 5.92
CA PRO A 183 4.36 -4.59 5.50
C PRO A 183 3.38 -5.15 4.47
N THR A 184 2.26 -4.45 4.21
CA THR A 184 1.29 -4.85 3.17
C THR A 184 1.61 -4.30 1.79
N GLY A 185 2.57 -3.39 1.66
CA GLY A 185 2.94 -2.80 0.36
C GLY A 185 4.44 -2.72 0.10
N TRP A 186 5.27 -3.00 1.12
CA TRP A 186 6.70 -2.75 1.11
C TRP A 186 7.42 -4.01 1.57
N VAL A 187 8.62 -4.23 1.03
CA VAL A 187 9.47 -5.37 1.37
C VAL A 187 10.88 -4.88 1.75
N ASP A 188 11.58 -5.68 2.56
CA ASP A 188 13.01 -5.49 2.87
C ASP A 188 13.77 -6.80 2.54
N PRO A 189 14.25 -6.97 1.30
CA PRO A 189 14.92 -8.20 0.86
C PRO A 189 16.33 -8.40 1.42
N LEU A 190 16.95 -7.36 1.97
CA LEU A 190 18.31 -7.42 2.48
C LEU A 190 18.35 -7.44 4.01
N GLY A 191 17.22 -7.22 4.68
CA GLY A 191 17.25 -6.96 6.10
C GLY A 191 17.94 -5.64 6.42
N LEU A 192 17.82 -4.62 5.57
CA LEU A 192 18.33 -3.27 5.79
C LEU A 192 17.19 -2.28 5.53
N SER A 193 16.89 -1.46 6.52
CA SER A 193 15.74 -0.54 6.46
C SER A 193 15.97 0.61 5.46
N SER A 194 17.22 0.81 5.00
CA SER A 194 17.55 1.59 3.81
C SER A 194 17.57 0.67 2.59
N CYS A 195 16.50 0.64 1.79
CA CYS A 195 16.59 0.01 0.47
C CYS A 195 17.62 0.77 -0.36
N PRO A 196 18.64 0.10 -0.94
CA PRO A 196 19.46 0.70 -1.97
C PRO A 196 18.55 1.05 -3.15
N GLY A 197 18.45 2.33 -3.52
CA GLY A 197 17.54 2.79 -4.58
C GLY A 197 16.12 3.08 -4.07
N GLY A 198 15.80 4.37 -3.93
CA GLY A 198 14.56 4.88 -3.29
C GLY A 198 13.22 4.48 -3.92
N ASP A 199 13.22 3.64 -4.95
CA ASP A 199 12.01 3.06 -5.58
C ASP A 199 11.94 1.51 -5.51
N GLU A 200 12.98 0.80 -5.01
CA GLU A 200 13.06 -0.67 -5.01
C GLU A 200 12.33 -1.37 -3.84
N CYS A 201 11.88 -0.63 -2.81
CA CYS A 201 11.10 -1.23 -1.71
C CYS A 201 9.64 -1.53 -2.08
N LYS A 202 9.17 -1.03 -3.24
CA LYS A 202 7.84 -1.35 -3.78
C LYS A 202 7.97 -2.61 -4.61
N PRO A 203 7.04 -3.58 -4.54
CA PRO A 203 7.08 -4.72 -5.43
C PRO A 203 7.12 -4.22 -6.88
N ASN A 204 8.19 -4.55 -7.61
CA ASN A 204 8.24 -4.30 -9.04
C ASN A 204 7.04 -5.00 -9.67
N ALA A 205 6.19 -4.23 -10.35
CA ALA A 205 5.19 -4.79 -11.25
C ALA A 205 5.90 -5.70 -12.28
N PRO A 206 5.24 -6.74 -12.81
CA PRO A 206 5.87 -7.65 -13.76
C PRO A 206 6.53 -6.84 -14.88
N PRO A 207 7.76 -7.19 -15.28
CA PRO A 207 8.51 -6.40 -16.23
C PRO A 207 7.72 -6.33 -17.54
N ILE A 208 7.28 -5.13 -17.89
CA ILE A 208 7.04 -4.81 -19.30
C ILE A 208 8.39 -5.06 -19.95
N PHE A 209 8.52 -6.12 -20.75
CA PHE A 209 9.74 -6.53 -21.44
C PHE A 209 10.53 -5.30 -21.89
N LEU A 210 11.61 -4.98 -21.15
CA LEU A 210 12.57 -3.99 -21.61
C LEU A 210 13.23 -4.61 -22.82
N LYS A 211 12.92 -4.06 -24.00
CA LYS A 211 13.68 -4.34 -25.23
C LYS A 211 15.15 -4.13 -24.91
N PRO A 212 16.06 -5.02 -25.33
CA PRO A 212 17.49 -4.81 -25.12
C PRO A 212 17.88 -3.50 -25.80
N SER A 213 18.29 -2.49 -25.02
CA SER A 213 18.83 -1.25 -25.57
C SER A 213 20.35 -1.40 -25.67
N VAL A 214 20.85 -1.41 -26.91
CA VAL A 214 22.24 -1.09 -27.18
C VAL A 214 22.47 0.36 -26.73
N ASN A 215 23.51 0.60 -25.94
CA ASN A 215 23.83 1.91 -25.41
C ASN A 215 24.42 2.79 -26.53
N GLU A 216 23.54 3.38 -27.34
CA GLU A 216 23.91 4.38 -28.36
C GLU A 216 23.90 5.78 -27.74
N GLY A 217 24.80 6.06 -26.79
CA GLY A 217 25.27 7.42 -26.45
C GLY A 217 24.23 8.56 -26.35
N ALA A 218 22.97 8.26 -26.03
CA ALA A 218 21.90 9.25 -25.99
C ALA A 218 21.82 9.85 -24.58
N PRO A 219 21.68 11.18 -24.45
CA PRO A 219 21.61 11.81 -23.14
C PRO A 219 20.38 11.32 -22.36
N ALA A 220 20.53 11.19 -21.04
CA ALA A 220 19.45 10.78 -20.16
C ALA A 220 18.21 11.68 -20.36
N LEU A 221 17.04 11.07 -20.49
CA LEU A 221 15.78 11.80 -20.57
C LEU A 221 15.64 12.72 -19.36
N PRO A 222 15.18 13.98 -19.55
CA PRO A 222 15.07 14.93 -18.44
C PRO A 222 14.13 14.38 -17.37
N GLN A 223 14.70 14.02 -16.22
CA GLN A 223 13.94 13.64 -15.05
C GLN A 223 13.34 14.90 -14.44
N LEU A 224 12.01 14.93 -14.30
CA LEU A 224 11.31 16.05 -13.65
C LEU A 224 11.83 16.19 -12.21
N ALA A 225 12.17 17.41 -11.82
CA ALA A 225 12.54 17.70 -10.43
C ALA A 225 11.41 17.28 -9.49
N HIS A 226 11.72 16.92 -8.24
CA HIS A 226 10.73 16.46 -7.25
C HIS A 226 9.50 17.39 -7.17
N THR A 227 9.71 18.71 -7.22
CA THR A 227 8.64 19.71 -7.26
C THR A 227 7.73 19.56 -8.48
N GLN A 228 8.30 19.36 -9.67
CA GLN A 228 7.53 19.15 -10.90
C GLN A 228 6.76 17.82 -10.87
N ARG A 229 7.34 16.78 -10.26
CA ARG A 229 6.64 15.50 -10.04
C ARG A 229 5.45 15.68 -9.10
N GLN A 230 5.62 16.42 -8.00
CA GLN A 230 4.54 16.70 -7.06
C GLN A 230 3.41 17.51 -7.70
N THR A 231 3.75 18.59 -8.42
CA THR A 231 2.76 19.39 -9.17
C THR A 231 1.95 18.53 -10.13
N ARG A 232 2.61 17.63 -10.87
CA ARG A 232 1.93 16.71 -11.79
C ARG A 232 1.00 15.73 -11.07
N ILE A 233 1.40 15.23 -9.89
CA ILE A 233 0.55 14.37 -9.06
C ILE A 233 -0.70 15.13 -8.59
N ASP A 234 -0.52 16.38 -8.13
CA ASP A 234 -1.62 17.21 -7.64
C ASP A 234 -2.59 17.57 -8.79
N GLU A 235 -2.07 17.91 -9.96
CA GLU A 235 -2.86 18.14 -11.18
C GLU A 235 -3.65 16.90 -11.60
N LEU A 236 -3.01 15.73 -11.59
CA LEU A 236 -3.68 14.45 -11.90
C LEU A 236 -4.73 14.09 -10.85
N ALA A 237 -4.46 14.37 -9.56
CA ALA A 237 -5.40 14.12 -8.49
C ALA A 237 -6.66 14.99 -8.62
N GLU A 238 -6.50 16.29 -8.93
CA GLU A 238 -7.60 17.21 -9.18
C GLU A 238 -8.38 16.85 -10.46
N ALA A 239 -7.69 16.46 -11.54
CA ALA A 239 -8.35 16.00 -12.77
C ALA A 239 -9.16 14.71 -12.54
N ASN A 240 -8.62 13.75 -11.81
CA ASN A 240 -9.33 12.52 -11.43
C ASN A 240 -10.51 12.82 -10.50
N ALA A 241 -10.37 13.78 -9.58
CA ALA A 241 -11.47 14.20 -8.73
C ALA A 241 -12.60 14.83 -9.54
N LYS A 242 -12.27 15.69 -10.50
CA LYS A 242 -13.23 16.29 -11.44
C LYS A 242 -14.01 15.23 -12.21
N GLN A 243 -13.32 14.26 -12.82
CA GLN A 243 -13.96 13.17 -13.56
C GLN A 243 -14.96 12.42 -12.70
N LYS A 244 -14.55 12.02 -11.49
CA LYS A 244 -15.46 11.34 -10.55
C LYS A 244 -16.66 12.20 -10.18
N VAL A 245 -16.47 13.48 -9.85
CA VAL A 245 -17.62 14.34 -9.49
C VAL A 245 -18.60 14.46 -10.66
N LEU A 246 -18.11 14.57 -11.91
CA LEU A 246 -18.96 14.61 -13.10
C LEU A 246 -19.71 13.29 -13.33
N ASP A 247 -19.06 12.14 -13.13
CA ASP A 247 -19.72 10.82 -13.19
C ASP A 247 -20.86 10.74 -12.17
N TRP A 248 -20.65 11.27 -10.97
CA TRP A 248 -21.66 11.32 -9.91
C TRP A 248 -22.81 12.26 -10.27
N GLU A 249 -22.52 13.44 -10.82
CA GLU A 249 -23.56 14.36 -11.28
C GLU A 249 -24.46 13.71 -12.32
N GLN A 250 -23.87 13.04 -13.31
CA GLN A 250 -24.62 12.34 -14.34
C GLN A 250 -25.40 11.15 -13.76
N LYS A 251 -24.77 10.34 -12.91
CA LYS A 251 -25.36 9.11 -12.36
C LYS A 251 -26.60 9.38 -11.51
N TYR A 252 -26.58 10.46 -10.72
CA TYR A 252 -27.63 10.76 -9.76
C TYR A 252 -28.49 11.97 -10.14
N ASP A 253 -28.27 12.56 -11.32
CA ASP A 253 -28.94 13.78 -11.79
C ASP A 253 -28.80 14.93 -10.77
N MET A 254 -27.55 15.13 -10.32
CA MET A 254 -27.24 16.20 -9.37
C MET A 254 -27.08 17.53 -10.11
N HIS A 255 -27.17 18.62 -9.35
CA HIS A 255 -26.91 19.98 -9.83
C HIS A 255 -25.86 20.70 -8.97
N SER A 256 -24.94 19.94 -8.38
CA SER A 256 -23.91 20.48 -7.49
C SER A 256 -22.81 21.15 -8.29
N VAL A 257 -22.41 20.60 -9.43
CA VAL A 257 -21.34 21.20 -10.25
C VAL A 257 -21.81 22.49 -10.88
N GLU A 258 -23.01 22.48 -11.47
CA GLU A 258 -23.65 23.67 -12.04
C GLU A 258 -23.78 24.81 -11.02
N LYS A 259 -24.03 24.50 -9.74
CA LYS A 259 -24.33 25.54 -8.74
C LYS A 259 -23.20 25.84 -7.77
N HIS A 260 -22.28 24.91 -7.56
CA HIS A 260 -21.30 24.92 -6.48
C HIS A 260 -19.92 24.35 -6.88
N GLY A 261 -19.70 24.02 -8.15
CA GLY A 261 -18.42 23.53 -8.64
C GLY A 261 -17.29 24.54 -8.45
N PRO A 262 -16.03 24.08 -8.28
CA PRO A 262 -14.88 24.94 -8.00
C PRO A 262 -14.44 25.84 -9.17
N GLU A 263 -14.97 25.58 -10.36
CA GLU A 263 -14.71 26.35 -11.58
C GLU A 263 -15.71 27.48 -11.79
N ILE A 264 -16.64 27.72 -10.86
CA ILE A 264 -17.61 28.80 -10.97
C ILE A 264 -16.90 30.15 -10.79
N PRO A 265 -17.03 31.08 -11.77
CA PRO A 265 -16.46 32.41 -11.65
C PRO A 265 -16.98 33.18 -10.43
N ASP A 266 -16.09 33.90 -9.75
CA ASP A 266 -16.45 34.64 -8.53
C ASP A 266 -17.54 35.69 -8.75
N ASN A 267 -17.51 36.37 -9.91
CA ASN A 267 -18.55 37.31 -10.32
C ASN A 267 -19.93 36.65 -10.46
N ALA A 268 -20.00 35.40 -10.94
CA ALA A 268 -21.25 34.64 -11.06
C ALA A 268 -21.79 34.26 -9.67
N LEU A 269 -20.92 33.89 -8.72
CA LEU A 269 -21.32 33.67 -7.33
C LEU A 269 -21.82 34.94 -6.66
N LYS A 270 -21.14 36.07 -6.89
CA LYS A 270 -21.58 37.37 -6.38
C LYS A 270 -22.95 37.72 -6.94
N GLN A 271 -23.13 37.63 -8.26
CA GLN A 271 -24.40 37.94 -8.93
C GLN A 271 -25.55 37.09 -8.39
N ARG A 272 -25.34 35.78 -8.20
CA ARG A 272 -26.34 34.89 -7.58
C ARG A 272 -26.83 35.39 -6.22
N SER A 273 -25.95 35.95 -5.40
CA SER A 273 -26.32 36.51 -4.09
C SER A 273 -27.01 37.88 -4.17
N ILE A 274 -26.91 38.56 -5.32
CA ILE A 274 -27.59 39.83 -5.60
C ILE A 274 -29.01 39.58 -6.10
N ASP A 275 -29.17 38.74 -7.14
CA ASP A 275 -30.44 38.63 -7.88
C ASP A 275 -30.96 37.20 -8.08
N GLY A 276 -30.29 36.20 -7.51
CA GLY A 276 -30.69 34.79 -7.61
C GLY A 276 -30.36 34.14 -8.96
N THR A 277 -29.56 34.79 -9.81
CA THR A 277 -29.13 34.22 -11.09
C THR A 277 -28.33 32.94 -10.89
N ASN A 278 -28.67 31.88 -11.63
CA ASN A 278 -27.93 30.63 -11.65
C ASN A 278 -26.53 30.87 -12.22
N PRO A 279 -25.47 30.42 -11.55
CA PRO A 279 -24.10 30.81 -11.89
C PRO A 279 -23.57 30.16 -13.17
N THR A 280 -24.21 29.10 -13.68
CA THR A 280 -23.84 28.45 -14.93
C THR A 280 -24.86 28.71 -16.03
N THR A 281 -26.16 28.61 -15.74
CA THR A 281 -27.20 28.74 -16.78
C THR A 281 -27.70 30.16 -16.99
N GLY A 282 -27.42 31.08 -16.07
CA GLY A 282 -27.92 32.47 -16.13
C GLY A 282 -29.43 32.61 -15.87
N ALA A 283 -30.13 31.52 -15.57
CA ALA A 283 -31.56 31.55 -15.26
C ALA A 283 -31.82 32.26 -13.92
N ARG A 284 -32.82 33.15 -13.87
CA ARG A 284 -33.21 33.83 -12.62
C ARG A 284 -33.95 32.89 -11.68
N GLY A 285 -33.58 32.93 -10.41
CA GLY A 285 -34.20 32.16 -9.35
C GLY A 285 -34.37 32.96 -8.06
N THR A 286 -34.55 32.26 -6.95
CA THR A 286 -34.67 32.89 -5.62
C THR A 286 -33.30 33.35 -5.11
N ILE A 287 -33.25 34.57 -4.59
CA ILE A 287 -32.06 35.13 -3.94
C ILE A 287 -31.70 34.29 -2.70
N ASN A 288 -30.51 33.71 -2.70
CA ASN A 288 -29.97 32.88 -1.63
C ASN A 288 -28.45 33.08 -1.51
N SER A 289 -27.85 32.59 -0.43
CA SER A 289 -26.39 32.47 -0.36
C SER A 289 -25.87 31.63 -1.52
N SER A 290 -24.70 32.03 -2.02
CA SER A 290 -23.94 31.30 -3.01
C SER A 290 -22.68 30.73 -2.38
N SER A 291 -22.24 29.56 -2.83
CA SER A 291 -21.00 28.92 -2.39
C SER A 291 -20.41 28.07 -3.50
N GLN A 292 -19.09 27.95 -3.54
CA GLN A 292 -18.37 27.01 -4.38
C GLN A 292 -17.29 26.29 -3.59
N PHE A 293 -17.01 25.04 -3.96
CA PHE A 293 -15.86 24.31 -3.42
C PHE A 293 -14.55 24.99 -3.82
N LYS A 294 -13.50 24.90 -3.01
CA LYS A 294 -12.18 25.44 -3.39
C LYS A 294 -11.48 24.56 -4.43
N THR A 295 -11.64 23.23 -4.35
CA THR A 295 -11.05 22.27 -5.29
C THR A 295 -12.00 21.11 -5.60
N TRP A 296 -11.75 20.39 -6.68
CA TRP A 296 -12.53 19.19 -7.03
C TRP A 296 -12.31 18.07 -6.02
N GLY A 297 -11.10 17.96 -5.46
CA GLY A 297 -10.78 17.02 -4.38
C GLY A 297 -11.68 17.21 -3.15
N MET A 298 -11.93 18.46 -2.75
CA MET A 298 -12.82 18.78 -1.63
C MET A 298 -14.28 18.41 -1.91
N GLN A 299 -14.77 18.72 -3.12
CA GLN A 299 -16.13 18.36 -3.54
C GLN A 299 -16.32 16.84 -3.55
N LEU A 300 -15.37 16.10 -4.14
CA LEU A 300 -15.39 14.64 -4.17
C LEU A 300 -15.37 14.05 -2.75
N HIS A 301 -14.53 14.59 -1.86
CA HIS A 301 -14.45 14.14 -0.47
C HIS A 301 -15.80 14.29 0.25
N ALA A 302 -16.46 15.45 0.10
CA ALA A 302 -17.77 15.71 0.69
C ALA A 302 -18.82 14.71 0.20
N ILE A 303 -18.90 14.47 -1.12
CA ILE A 303 -19.84 13.54 -1.73
C ILE A 303 -19.57 12.10 -1.24
N ASN A 304 -18.33 11.62 -1.31
CA ASN A 304 -17.99 10.26 -0.89
C ASN A 304 -18.31 10.00 0.58
N LYS A 305 -17.97 10.95 1.47
CA LYS A 305 -18.23 10.80 2.90
C LYS A 305 -19.73 10.81 3.21
N ALA A 306 -20.50 11.64 2.50
CA ALA A 306 -21.95 11.65 2.63
C ALA A 306 -22.58 10.35 2.13
N MET A 307 -22.11 9.86 0.99
CA MET A 307 -22.59 8.62 0.37
C MET A 307 -22.30 7.40 1.21
N GLY A 308 -21.11 7.32 1.80
CA GLY A 308 -20.78 6.24 2.73
C GLY A 308 -21.74 6.17 3.92
N ARG A 309 -22.24 7.30 4.42
CA ARG A 309 -23.23 7.33 5.50
C ARG A 309 -24.64 6.94 5.05
N MET A 310 -25.02 7.35 3.84
CA MET A 310 -26.37 7.11 3.32
C MET A 310 -26.54 5.73 2.67
N GLN A 311 -25.44 5.07 2.28
CA GLN A 311 -25.44 3.70 1.76
C GLN A 311 -25.28 2.64 2.87
N SER A 312 -25.03 3.03 4.12
CA SER A 312 -25.09 2.13 5.26
C SER A 312 -26.51 1.59 5.47
N ASP A 313 -26.62 0.42 6.11
CA ASP A 313 -27.88 -0.14 6.56
C ASP A 313 -27.95 -0.14 8.10
N PRO A 314 -28.77 0.72 8.74
CA PRO A 314 -29.64 1.73 8.13
C PRO A 314 -28.89 3.02 7.71
N PRO A 315 -29.43 3.83 6.78
CA PRO A 315 -28.87 5.13 6.40
C PRO A 315 -28.80 6.10 7.59
N PHE A 316 -27.70 6.84 7.72
CA PHE A 316 -27.44 7.70 8.89
C PHE A 316 -27.21 9.18 8.49
N PRO A 317 -28.28 9.95 8.20
CA PRO A 317 -28.18 11.36 7.91
C PRO A 317 -27.82 12.18 9.17
N THR A 318 -27.17 13.33 8.98
CA THR A 318 -26.93 14.28 10.08
C THR A 318 -28.21 15.04 10.48
N GLY A 319 -29.19 15.12 9.58
CA GLY A 319 -30.49 15.74 9.85
C GLY A 319 -31.41 15.74 8.63
N LEU A 320 -32.44 16.58 8.66
CA LEU A 320 -33.34 16.85 7.53
C LEU A 320 -33.29 18.34 7.15
N ASP A 321 -33.49 18.65 5.87
CA ASP A 321 -33.73 20.03 5.42
C ASP A 321 -35.20 20.45 5.67
N GLY A 322 -35.51 21.73 5.40
CA GLY A 322 -36.87 22.27 5.58
C GLY A 322 -37.94 21.66 4.67
N ARG A 323 -37.57 20.78 3.73
CA ARG A 323 -38.49 20.01 2.86
C ARG A 323 -38.56 18.53 3.24
N GLY A 324 -37.88 18.12 4.31
CA GLY A 324 -37.82 16.74 4.79
C GLY A 324 -36.81 15.87 4.04
N ASN A 325 -35.89 16.44 3.26
CA ASN A 325 -34.84 15.69 2.59
C ASN A 325 -33.72 15.34 3.58
N PRO A 326 -33.20 14.10 3.59
CA PRO A 326 -32.02 13.76 4.38
C PRO A 326 -30.82 14.60 3.98
N VAL A 327 -30.09 15.09 4.99
CA VAL A 327 -28.86 15.86 4.79
C VAL A 327 -27.70 15.24 5.57
N VAL A 328 -26.53 15.23 4.94
CA VAL A 328 -25.27 14.91 5.61
C VAL A 328 -24.41 16.16 5.64
N ILE A 329 -24.04 16.57 6.84
CA ILE A 329 -23.06 17.63 7.07
C ILE A 329 -21.71 16.97 7.32
N VAL A 330 -20.73 17.36 6.51
CA VAL A 330 -19.35 16.90 6.54
C VAL A 330 -18.48 18.04 7.05
N GLU A 331 -17.80 17.83 8.18
CA GLU A 331 -16.69 18.70 8.61
C GLU A 331 -15.55 18.58 7.59
N LEU A 332 -15.20 19.72 6.97
CA LEU A 332 -14.22 19.84 5.91
C LEU A 332 -13.64 21.27 5.94
N PRO A 333 -12.62 21.54 6.78
CA PRO A 333 -12.04 22.87 6.93
C PRO A 333 -11.59 23.45 5.59
N GLY A 334 -11.99 24.70 5.31
CA GLY A 334 -11.70 25.37 4.05
C GLY A 334 -12.39 24.77 2.81
N ALA A 335 -13.46 23.98 2.97
CA ALA A 335 -14.23 23.35 1.88
C ALA A 335 -14.56 24.31 0.72
N GLY A 336 -14.88 25.57 1.04
CA GLY A 336 -15.36 26.50 0.04
C GLY A 336 -15.27 27.97 0.43
N ARG A 337 -15.77 28.79 -0.50
CA ARG A 337 -15.96 30.24 -0.38
C ARG A 337 -17.28 30.64 -1.03
N GLY A 338 -17.77 31.84 -0.78
CA GLY A 338 -19.02 32.31 -1.38
C GLY A 338 -19.49 33.67 -0.90
N TYR A 339 -20.77 33.94 -1.14
CA TYR A 339 -21.40 35.21 -0.78
C TYR A 339 -22.71 34.99 -0.03
N LYS A 340 -23.01 35.92 0.88
CA LYS A 340 -24.29 35.97 1.60
C LYS A 340 -25.04 37.24 1.20
N PRO A 341 -26.32 37.15 0.80
CA PRO A 341 -27.14 38.30 0.47
C PRO A 341 -27.15 39.33 1.59
N ASN A 342 -27.00 40.61 1.22
CA ASN A 342 -27.04 41.72 2.15
C ASN A 342 -28.41 42.41 2.05
N ARG A 343 -29.14 42.46 3.16
CA ARG A 343 -30.50 43.02 3.21
C ARG A 343 -30.52 44.55 3.17
N ARG A 344 -29.41 45.21 3.48
CA ARG A 344 -29.30 46.69 3.53
C ARG A 344 -28.86 47.26 2.20
N ASP A 345 -27.99 46.54 1.49
CA ASP A 345 -27.54 46.86 0.15
C ASP A 345 -27.51 45.59 -0.69
N VAL A 346 -28.47 45.46 -1.59
CA VAL A 346 -28.64 44.27 -2.43
C VAL A 346 -27.44 44.07 -3.37
N ASN A 347 -26.73 45.14 -3.74
CA ASN A 347 -25.60 45.09 -4.68
C ASN A 347 -24.26 44.78 -3.98
N ASP A 348 -24.23 44.75 -2.64
CA ASP A 348 -23.03 44.48 -1.84
C ASP A 348 -23.21 43.25 -0.94
N PRO A 349 -23.26 42.03 -1.50
CA PRO A 349 -23.34 40.81 -0.72
C PRO A 349 -22.03 40.56 0.06
N LYS A 350 -22.15 40.03 1.28
CA LYS A 350 -21.00 39.78 2.14
C LYS A 350 -20.19 38.56 1.65
N TYR A 351 -18.92 38.77 1.34
CA TYR A 351 -17.98 37.69 1.00
C TYR A 351 -17.66 36.81 2.21
N ILE A 352 -17.55 35.50 1.98
CA ILE A 352 -17.18 34.47 2.95
C ILE A 352 -16.02 33.68 2.33
N GLU A 353 -14.82 33.88 2.87
CA GLU A 353 -13.60 33.26 2.33
C GLU A 353 -13.45 31.78 2.70
N ASN A 354 -13.88 31.40 3.91
CA ASN A 354 -13.70 30.07 4.45
C ASN A 354 -15.04 29.53 4.95
N MET A 355 -15.47 28.43 4.34
CA MET A 355 -16.57 27.57 4.80
C MET A 355 -15.96 26.24 5.22
N ASP A 356 -16.14 25.85 6.48
CA ASP A 356 -15.44 24.69 7.07
C ASP A 356 -16.29 23.42 7.06
N ARG A 357 -17.44 23.46 6.37
CA ARG A 357 -18.33 22.32 6.23
C ARG A 357 -18.85 22.20 4.81
N ALA A 358 -19.26 21.01 4.45
CA ALA A 358 -20.03 20.73 3.24
C ALA A 358 -21.34 20.05 3.61
N GLU A 359 -22.43 20.46 2.97
CA GLU A 359 -23.75 19.84 3.10
C GLU A 359 -24.06 19.09 1.80
N VAL A 360 -24.46 17.81 1.93
CA VAL A 360 -24.95 16.98 0.82
C VAL A 360 -26.38 16.60 1.13
N ARG A 361 -27.28 16.81 0.17
CA ARG A 361 -28.71 16.51 0.31
C ARG A 361 -29.13 15.34 -0.55
N PHE A 362 -30.05 14.54 -0.02
CA PHE A 362 -30.53 13.30 -0.58
C PHE A 362 -32.03 13.34 -0.80
N ASP A 363 -32.53 12.60 -1.79
CA ASP A 363 -33.95 12.51 -2.06
C ASP A 363 -34.67 11.81 -0.90
N ARG A 364 -35.74 12.42 -0.36
CA ARG A 364 -36.56 11.80 0.69
C ARG A 364 -37.20 10.47 0.29
N ASN A 365 -37.49 10.28 -0.99
CA ASN A 365 -38.09 9.06 -1.54
C ASN A 365 -37.01 8.02 -1.93
N ASN A 366 -35.76 8.44 -2.04
CA ASN A 366 -34.62 7.58 -2.27
C ASN A 366 -33.41 8.12 -1.48
N PRO A 367 -33.28 7.77 -0.18
CA PRO A 367 -32.27 8.36 0.70
C PRO A 367 -30.84 8.04 0.28
N THR A 368 -30.64 7.12 -0.67
CA THR A 368 -29.32 6.82 -1.24
C THR A 368 -28.96 7.67 -2.46
N ARG A 369 -29.89 8.48 -2.98
CA ARG A 369 -29.69 9.34 -4.15
C ARG A 369 -29.40 10.79 -3.72
N PRO A 370 -28.15 11.27 -3.82
CA PRO A 370 -27.84 12.67 -3.62
C PRO A 370 -28.36 13.49 -4.81
N PHE A 371 -28.74 14.75 -4.58
CA PHE A 371 -29.14 15.67 -5.66
C PHE A 371 -28.37 17.00 -5.65
N THR A 372 -27.71 17.35 -4.54
CA THR A 372 -26.83 18.53 -4.47
C THR A 372 -25.81 18.39 -3.34
N ALA A 373 -24.60 18.91 -3.57
CA ALA A 373 -23.55 19.11 -2.58
C ALA A 373 -23.03 20.55 -2.63
N PHE A 374 -22.83 21.18 -1.48
CA PHE A 374 -22.33 22.56 -1.43
C PHE A 374 -21.60 22.88 -0.12
N PRO A 375 -20.60 23.79 -0.14
CA PRO A 375 -19.97 24.29 1.09
C PRO A 375 -20.92 25.18 1.90
N LYS A 376 -20.79 25.14 3.23
CA LYS A 376 -21.70 25.77 4.19
C LYS A 376 -21.00 26.52 5.32
#